data_AF-A0A1V6EIR1-F1
#
_entry.id   AF-A0A1V6EIR1-F1
#
_cell.length_a   1.000
_cell.length_b   1.000
_cell.length_c   1.000
_cell.angle_alpha   90.00
_cell.angle_beta   90.00
_cell.angle_gamma   90.00
#
_symmetry.space_group_name_H-M   'P 1'
#
loop_
_entity.id
_entity.type
_entity.pdbx_description
1 polymer ?
#
loop_
_entity_poly.entity_id
_entity_poly.type
_entity_poly.pdbx_seq_one_letter_code
_entity_poly.pdbx_strand_id
1 'polypeptide(L)'
;MDLKYQLVLAGGGARGSYQIGVWKALRELNIEIDMVIGTSVGSINGAAFVCGAFEQAEYLWKTLDMPTLFDITYDKEDGEPGSVEYIESILKNKGLDTSTLKSYLEQVIDEEVLRNSPVDYALVTFSLTKMKPVILFKKDIPEGKVIDFILASSAVPGFKKQEIDGQLYIDGGIYDNLPVNVLIEHGYKNIIAVSNAAIGVYRRVQQSDAKILYIENQQIEGGILEFDPELAARNMLLGYLDGMKAFGKFIGKNYYISDNATHDYAKPLTDREIEMLYLNVKKSKRFVTESVLQFSLLRTLRNNTDGVLTAKRVFFAGMEITANTFGIEKIRAYTPEQLIAKIMAAYRSAKSAHRQIMKEKNNFFKNLIDKIWDKNRIRFDGKAAKKLYLGQVLIDKDNPSISLITTTEHLIANLFIYLMLWRRKKIKKDRR
;
A
#
# COMPACT_ATOMS: atom_id res chain seq x y z
N MET A 1 -7.49 -4.95 -32.23
CA MET A 1 -6.22 -4.40 -31.69
C MET A 1 -6.33 -4.54 -30.20
N ASP A 2 -5.39 -5.26 -29.60
CA ASP A 2 -5.29 -5.35 -28.15
C ASP A 2 -5.12 -3.94 -27.56
N LEU A 3 -5.72 -3.72 -26.38
CA LEU A 3 -5.74 -2.41 -25.75
C LEU A 3 -4.35 -2.11 -25.19
N LYS A 4 -3.68 -1.11 -25.77
CA LYS A 4 -2.34 -0.71 -25.35
C LYS A 4 -2.37 0.48 -24.41
N TYR A 5 -1.50 0.45 -23.41
CA TYR A 5 -1.40 1.45 -22.37
C TYR A 5 -0.09 2.24 -22.46
N GLN A 6 -0.10 3.41 -21.85
CA GLN A 6 1.10 4.21 -21.61
C GLN A 6 1.36 4.28 -20.12
N LEU A 7 2.61 4.07 -19.72
CA LEU A 7 3.00 3.97 -18.33
C LEU A 7 3.69 5.25 -17.89
N VAL A 8 3.17 5.88 -16.84
CA VAL A 8 3.77 7.04 -16.18
C VAL A 8 4.33 6.59 -14.85
N LEU A 9 5.63 6.78 -14.64
CA LEU A 9 6.31 6.40 -13.40
C LEU A 9 6.77 7.65 -12.66
N ALA A 10 6.24 7.85 -11.45
CA ALA A 10 6.60 9.00 -10.64
C ALA A 10 8.04 8.95 -10.11
N GLY A 11 8.56 10.12 -9.73
CA GLY A 11 9.76 10.21 -8.89
C GLY A 11 9.50 9.77 -7.45
N GLY A 12 10.58 9.62 -6.67
CA GLY A 12 10.48 9.25 -5.25
C GLY A 12 11.65 8.49 -4.63
N GLY A 13 12.82 8.46 -5.28
CA GLY A 13 14.03 7.81 -4.76
C GLY A 13 13.80 6.35 -4.38
N ALA A 14 14.20 5.94 -3.18
CA ALA A 14 14.12 4.55 -2.71
C ALA A 14 12.71 3.93 -2.75
N ARG A 15 11.66 4.75 -2.69
CA ARG A 15 10.26 4.29 -2.87
C ARG A 15 9.95 3.79 -4.28
N GLY A 16 10.84 4.03 -5.24
CA GLY A 16 10.76 3.51 -6.60
C GLY A 16 10.73 1.98 -6.68
N SER A 17 11.19 1.27 -5.65
CA SER A 17 11.01 -0.19 -5.50
C SER A 17 9.55 -0.64 -5.65
N TYR A 18 8.57 0.18 -5.26
CA TYR A 18 7.14 -0.06 -5.49
C TYR A 18 6.81 -0.28 -6.98
N GLN A 19 7.45 0.47 -7.88
CA GLN A 19 7.19 0.42 -9.32
C GLN A 19 7.64 -0.91 -9.94
N ILE A 20 8.69 -1.54 -9.41
CA ILE A 20 9.12 -2.89 -9.82
C ILE A 20 8.03 -3.91 -9.50
N GLY A 21 7.36 -3.77 -8.36
CA GLY A 21 6.19 -4.55 -8.01
C GLY A 21 5.06 -4.40 -9.03
N VAL A 22 4.72 -3.16 -9.39
CA VAL A 22 3.70 -2.88 -10.41
C VAL A 22 4.11 -3.47 -11.76
N TRP A 23 5.37 -3.30 -12.17
CA TRP A 23 5.91 -3.88 -13.39
C TRP A 23 5.73 -5.41 -13.41
N LYS A 24 6.04 -6.10 -12.29
CA LYS A 24 5.79 -7.54 -12.16
C LYS A 24 4.33 -7.92 -12.42
N ALA A 25 3.39 -7.16 -11.84
CA ALA A 25 1.96 -7.41 -12.05
C ALA A 25 1.56 -7.20 -13.53
N LEU A 26 2.04 -6.12 -14.16
CA LEU A 26 1.77 -5.85 -15.58
C LEU A 26 2.30 -6.98 -16.49
N ARG A 27 3.50 -7.51 -16.21
CA ARG A 27 4.07 -8.66 -16.92
C ARG A 27 3.21 -9.92 -16.76
N GLU A 28 2.85 -10.30 -15.53
CA GLU A 28 2.03 -11.49 -15.28
C GLU A 28 0.62 -11.41 -15.89
N LEU A 29 0.10 -10.20 -16.05
CA LEU A 29 -1.20 -9.92 -16.65
C LEU A 29 -1.15 -9.76 -18.17
N ASN A 30 0.03 -9.77 -18.79
CA ASN A 30 0.25 -9.47 -20.21
C ASN A 30 -0.36 -8.11 -20.62
N ILE A 31 -0.20 -7.08 -19.78
CA ILE A 31 -0.62 -5.73 -20.13
C ILE A 31 0.40 -5.12 -21.10
N GLU A 32 -0.04 -4.84 -22.32
CA GLU A 32 0.82 -4.22 -23.34
C GLU A 32 1.05 -2.74 -23.06
N ILE A 33 2.32 -2.36 -22.93
CA ILE A 33 2.77 -0.97 -22.78
C ILE A 33 3.48 -0.54 -24.07
N ASP A 34 3.00 0.55 -24.68
CA ASP A 34 3.62 1.12 -25.90
C ASP A 34 4.64 2.22 -25.60
N MET A 35 4.53 2.84 -24.43
CA MET A 35 5.38 3.97 -24.08
C MET A 35 5.49 4.11 -22.57
N VAL A 36 6.69 4.43 -22.11
CA VAL A 36 6.97 4.73 -20.70
C VAL A 36 7.52 6.14 -20.58
N ILE A 37 6.96 6.94 -19.68
CA ILE A 37 7.55 8.21 -19.26
C ILE A 37 7.84 8.20 -17.76
N GLY A 38 9.00 8.70 -17.38
CA GLY A 38 9.41 8.73 -15.98
C GLY A 38 10.06 10.02 -15.53
N THR A 39 9.90 10.32 -14.25
CA THR A 39 10.64 11.40 -13.57
C THR A 39 11.51 10.78 -12.48
N SER A 40 12.77 11.21 -12.33
CA SER A 40 13.66 10.73 -11.27
C SER A 40 13.83 9.21 -11.31
N VAL A 41 13.66 8.52 -10.17
CA VAL A 41 13.65 7.05 -10.12
C VAL A 41 12.65 6.40 -11.10
N GLY A 42 11.56 7.09 -11.46
CA GLY A 42 10.64 6.64 -12.49
C GLY A 42 11.28 6.62 -13.89
N SER A 43 12.21 7.53 -14.16
CA SER A 43 13.00 7.53 -15.41
C SER A 43 13.99 6.37 -15.46
N ILE A 44 14.59 6.01 -14.32
CA ILE A 44 15.49 4.84 -14.16
C ILE A 44 14.71 3.55 -14.39
N ASN A 45 13.65 3.33 -13.61
CA ASN A 45 12.81 2.14 -13.73
C ASN A 45 12.13 2.06 -15.10
N GLY A 46 11.78 3.20 -15.69
CA GLY A 46 11.18 3.27 -17.02
C GLY A 46 12.14 2.90 -18.14
N ALA A 47 13.42 3.31 -18.04
CA ALA A 47 14.44 2.89 -18.98
C ALA A 47 14.69 1.38 -18.87
N ALA A 48 14.83 0.85 -17.65
CA ALA A 48 14.93 -0.59 -17.40
C ALA A 48 13.73 -1.36 -17.98
N PHE A 49 12.51 -0.81 -17.83
CA PHE A 49 11.29 -1.37 -18.42
C PHE A 49 11.40 -1.51 -19.93
N VAL A 50 11.81 -0.44 -20.61
CA VAL A 50 11.92 -0.39 -22.07
C VAL A 50 13.01 -1.32 -22.59
N CYS A 51 14.09 -1.51 -21.82
CA CYS A 51 15.13 -2.50 -22.11
C CYS A 51 14.70 -3.96 -21.83
N GLY A 52 13.55 -4.19 -21.18
CA GLY A 52 13.13 -5.52 -20.76
C GLY A 52 13.97 -6.11 -19.63
N ALA A 53 14.69 -5.29 -18.86
CA ALA A 53 15.67 -5.70 -17.85
C ALA A 53 15.05 -5.92 -16.45
N PHE A 54 13.92 -6.62 -16.39
CA PHE A 54 13.17 -6.77 -15.13
C PHE A 54 13.98 -7.50 -14.06
N GLU A 55 14.61 -8.61 -14.42
CA GLU A 55 15.33 -9.45 -13.48
C GLU A 55 16.55 -8.71 -12.90
N GLN A 56 17.24 -7.92 -13.73
CA GLN A 56 18.35 -7.06 -13.30
C GLN A 56 17.86 -5.93 -12.39
N ALA A 57 16.77 -5.26 -12.75
CA ALA A 57 16.19 -4.19 -11.94
C ALA A 57 15.70 -4.73 -10.59
N GLU A 58 14.99 -5.87 -10.58
CA GLU A 58 14.51 -6.51 -9.35
C GLU A 58 15.68 -6.94 -8.44
N TYR A 59 16.73 -7.53 -9.02
CA TYR A 59 17.94 -7.89 -8.29
C TYR A 59 18.59 -6.67 -7.65
N LEU A 60 18.85 -5.62 -8.45
CA LEU A 60 19.50 -4.40 -7.99
C LEU A 60 18.76 -3.80 -6.79
N TRP A 61 17.44 -3.63 -6.88
CA TRP A 61 16.64 -3.09 -5.78
C TRP A 61 16.65 -3.96 -4.52
N LYS A 62 16.86 -5.28 -4.63
CA LYS A 62 16.98 -6.19 -3.48
C LYS A 62 18.39 -6.25 -2.88
N THR A 63 19.37 -5.64 -3.53
CA THR A 63 20.77 -5.65 -3.06
C THR A 63 21.32 -4.26 -2.77
N LEU A 64 20.66 -3.20 -3.24
CA LEU A 64 21.06 -1.82 -2.98
C LEU A 64 20.90 -1.48 -1.50
N ASP A 65 21.99 -0.99 -0.92
CA ASP A 65 21.99 -0.30 0.37
C ASP A 65 22.62 1.10 0.23
N MET A 66 22.29 1.99 1.16
CA MET A 66 22.78 3.38 1.15
C MET A 66 24.31 3.53 1.17
N PRO A 67 25.05 2.83 2.04
CA PRO A 67 26.51 2.97 2.11
C PRO A 67 27.18 2.60 0.80
N THR A 68 26.74 1.53 0.13
CA THR A 68 27.32 1.10 -1.14
C THR A 68 26.97 2.08 -2.26
N LEU A 69 25.77 2.66 -2.25
CA LEU A 69 25.30 3.49 -3.36
C LEU A 69 25.98 4.86 -3.44
N PHE A 70 26.39 5.45 -2.32
CA PHE A 70 26.86 6.84 -2.29
C PHE A 70 28.22 7.04 -1.58
N ASP A 71 28.92 5.95 -1.25
CA ASP A 71 30.23 5.99 -0.56
C ASP A 71 30.21 6.88 0.70
N ILE A 72 29.11 6.79 1.47
CA ILE A 72 28.90 7.62 2.66
C ILE A 72 29.42 6.87 3.88
N THR A 73 30.46 7.41 4.51
CA THR A 73 30.74 7.12 5.92
C THR A 73 29.73 7.87 6.77
N TYR A 74 28.72 7.17 7.29
CA TYR A 74 27.71 7.77 8.17
C TYR A 74 28.37 8.23 9.48
N ASP A 75 28.44 9.54 9.71
CA ASP A 75 28.77 10.08 11.02
C ASP A 75 27.47 10.31 11.81
N LYS A 76 27.45 9.93 13.09
CA LYS A 76 26.24 10.05 13.93
C LYS A 76 25.86 11.51 14.19
N GLU A 77 26.76 12.45 13.91
CA GLU A 77 26.54 13.88 14.01
C GLU A 77 25.69 14.46 12.85
N ASP A 78 25.50 13.73 11.76
CA ASP A 78 24.80 14.20 10.55
C ASP A 78 23.26 14.06 10.60
N GLY A 79 22.71 13.58 11.72
CA GLY A 79 21.28 13.30 11.87
C GLY A 79 20.85 11.97 11.23
N GLU A 80 19.58 11.57 11.43
CA GLU A 80 19.08 10.30 10.88
C GLU A 80 19.01 10.35 9.34
N PRO A 81 19.34 9.25 8.63
CA PRO A 81 19.24 9.19 7.17
C PRO A 81 17.84 9.59 6.68
N GLY A 82 17.78 10.53 5.73
CA GLY A 82 16.53 11.04 5.17
C GLY A 82 15.87 12.18 5.97
N SER A 83 16.46 12.64 7.07
CA SER A 83 16.07 13.89 7.76
C SER A 83 16.47 15.14 6.96
N VAL A 84 15.92 16.31 7.32
CA VAL A 84 16.25 17.59 6.67
C VAL A 84 17.71 17.96 6.98
N GLU A 85 18.13 17.74 8.22
CA GLU A 85 19.48 17.99 8.72
C GLU A 85 20.53 17.18 7.95
N TYR A 86 20.21 15.92 7.64
CA TYR A 86 21.05 15.03 6.83
C TYR A 86 21.16 15.52 5.38
N ILE A 87 20.06 15.98 4.77
CA ILE A 87 20.09 16.56 3.42
C ILE A 87 20.92 17.86 3.41
N GLU A 88 20.84 18.68 4.46
CA GLU A 88 21.63 19.89 4.58
C GLU A 88 23.14 19.63 4.73
N SER A 89 23.55 18.62 5.51
CA SER A 89 24.97 18.26 5.66
C SER A 89 25.56 17.77 4.34
N ILE A 90 24.83 16.94 3.61
CA ILE A 90 25.18 16.48 2.26
C ILE A 90 25.36 17.66 1.30
N LEU A 91 24.42 18.61 1.29
CA LEU A 91 24.49 19.79 0.42
C LEU A 91 25.70 20.66 0.72
N LYS A 92 26.07 20.82 2.00
CA LYS A 92 27.29 21.54 2.43
C LYS A 92 28.56 20.86 1.92
N ASN A 93 28.54 19.53 1.79
CA ASN A 93 29.65 18.72 1.28
C ASN A 93 29.66 18.55 -0.25
N LYS A 94 29.02 19.47 -1.00
CA LYS A 94 28.92 19.50 -2.48
C LYS A 94 28.04 18.39 -3.08
N GLY A 95 27.22 17.72 -2.28
CA GLY A 95 26.26 16.70 -2.70
C GLY A 95 26.85 15.30 -2.86
N LEU A 96 25.99 14.29 -2.83
CA LEU A 96 26.37 12.88 -2.96
C LEU A 96 26.94 12.58 -4.35
N ASP A 97 28.00 11.77 -4.36
CA ASP A 97 28.61 11.30 -5.59
C ASP A 97 27.75 10.23 -6.25
N THR A 98 27.49 10.39 -7.55
CA THR A 98 26.57 9.52 -8.31
C THR A 98 27.31 8.53 -9.21
N SER A 99 28.63 8.38 -9.04
CA SER A 99 29.47 7.47 -9.85
C SER A 99 29.06 6.01 -9.70
N THR A 100 28.79 5.57 -8.46
CA THR A 100 28.31 4.20 -8.21
C THR A 100 26.90 4.00 -8.76
N LEU A 101 26.00 4.99 -8.62
CA LEU A 101 24.68 4.95 -9.26
C LEU A 101 24.82 4.82 -10.79
N LYS A 102 25.70 5.59 -11.43
CA LYS A 102 25.99 5.48 -12.87
C LYS A 102 26.41 4.06 -13.25
N SER A 103 27.30 3.44 -12.46
CA SER A 103 27.78 2.08 -12.69
C SER A 103 26.67 1.02 -12.58
N TYR A 104 25.68 1.25 -11.69
CA TYR A 104 24.49 0.39 -11.62
C TYR A 104 23.54 0.62 -12.79
N LEU A 105 23.36 1.87 -13.24
CA LEU A 105 22.56 2.18 -14.42
C LEU A 105 23.12 1.51 -15.67
N GLU A 106 24.44 1.52 -15.85
CA GLU A 106 25.14 0.86 -16.96
C GLU A 106 24.96 -0.67 -16.97
N GLN A 107 24.67 -1.29 -15.82
CA GLN A 107 24.37 -2.73 -15.73
C GLN A 107 22.93 -3.10 -16.13
N VAL A 108 22.01 -2.14 -16.05
CA VAL A 108 20.57 -2.39 -16.26
C VAL A 108 20.08 -1.77 -17.57
N ILE A 109 20.68 -0.67 -18.01
CA ILE A 109 20.23 0.13 -19.14
C ILE A 109 21.26 0.06 -20.26
N ASP A 110 20.95 -0.77 -21.26
CA ASP A 110 21.64 -0.78 -22.54
C ASP A 110 20.97 0.22 -23.50
N GLU A 111 21.73 1.23 -23.95
CA GLU A 111 21.22 2.30 -24.82
C GLU A 111 20.79 1.79 -26.20
N GLU A 112 21.50 0.82 -26.78
CA GLU A 112 21.16 0.24 -28.08
C GLU A 112 19.83 -0.52 -27.96
N VAL A 113 19.66 -1.31 -26.90
CA VAL A 113 18.40 -2.01 -26.61
C VAL A 113 17.25 -1.01 -26.41
N LEU A 114 17.46 0.05 -25.62
CA LEU A 114 16.43 1.08 -25.37
C LEU A 114 15.98 1.77 -26.67
N ARG A 115 16.93 2.14 -27.52
CA ARG A 115 16.65 2.82 -28.80
C ARG A 115 15.90 1.91 -29.76
N ASN A 116 16.29 0.65 -29.87
CA ASN A 116 15.69 -0.34 -30.76
C ASN A 116 14.38 -0.97 -30.22
N SER A 117 14.04 -0.73 -28.95
CA SER A 117 12.81 -1.23 -28.35
C SER A 117 11.56 -0.74 -29.09
N PRO A 118 10.54 -1.58 -29.31
CA PRO A 118 9.24 -1.14 -29.85
C PRO A 118 8.47 -0.27 -28.86
N VAL A 119 8.83 -0.31 -27.57
CA VAL A 119 8.27 0.56 -26.53
C VAL A 119 8.99 1.90 -26.59
N ASP A 120 8.24 3.00 -26.67
CA ASP A 120 8.81 4.34 -26.62
C ASP A 120 9.19 4.74 -25.19
N TYR A 121 10.11 5.69 -25.06
CA TYR A 121 10.63 6.13 -23.77
C TYR A 121 10.71 7.65 -23.72
N ALA A 122 10.36 8.23 -22.57
CA ALA A 122 10.61 9.62 -22.28
C ALA A 122 11.01 9.85 -20.82
N LEU A 123 11.73 10.93 -20.57
CA LEU A 123 12.06 11.39 -19.22
C LEU A 123 11.79 12.87 -19.04
N VAL A 124 11.66 13.29 -17.78
CA VAL A 124 11.52 14.69 -17.38
C VAL A 124 12.71 15.10 -16.50
N THR A 125 13.38 16.18 -16.88
CA THR A 125 14.41 16.85 -16.08
C THR A 125 14.16 18.36 -16.11
N PHE A 126 14.90 19.14 -15.32
CA PHE A 126 14.82 20.59 -15.33
C PHE A 126 16.19 21.19 -15.60
N SER A 127 16.29 22.06 -16.62
CA SER A 127 17.52 22.78 -16.92
C SER A 127 17.62 24.02 -16.04
N LEU A 128 18.66 24.08 -15.20
CA LEU A 128 19.00 25.27 -14.42
C LEU A 128 19.60 26.37 -15.29
N THR A 129 20.36 26.02 -16.32
CA THR A 129 20.93 27.02 -17.23
C THR A 129 19.86 27.76 -18.01
N LYS A 130 18.82 27.04 -18.48
CA LYS A 130 17.70 27.62 -19.25
C LYS A 130 16.49 27.97 -18.40
N MET A 131 16.50 27.65 -17.11
CA MET A 131 15.42 27.83 -16.14
C MET A 131 14.07 27.31 -16.64
N LYS A 132 14.05 26.12 -17.25
CA LYS A 132 12.83 25.52 -17.81
C LYS A 132 12.82 23.99 -17.71
N PRO A 133 11.63 23.36 -17.68
CA PRO A 133 11.53 21.91 -17.82
C PRO A 133 12.06 21.45 -19.18
N VAL A 134 12.63 20.26 -19.19
CA VAL A 134 13.12 19.58 -20.38
C VAL A 134 12.54 18.17 -20.36
N ILE A 135 11.66 17.91 -21.34
CA ILE A 135 11.06 16.60 -21.57
C ILE A 135 11.75 16.05 -22.81
N LEU A 136 12.34 14.86 -22.70
CA LEU A 136 13.08 14.23 -23.79
C LEU A 136 12.49 12.86 -24.07
N PHE A 137 12.03 12.65 -25.30
CA PHE A 137 11.74 11.31 -25.79
C PHE A 137 13.05 10.65 -26.25
N LYS A 138 13.10 9.31 -26.32
CA LYS A 138 14.33 8.58 -26.67
C LYS A 138 14.96 9.04 -27.99
N LYS A 139 14.12 9.44 -28.95
CA LYS A 139 14.55 10.00 -30.24
C LYS A 139 15.24 11.37 -30.14
N ASP A 140 14.94 12.13 -29.08
CA ASP A 140 15.46 13.48 -28.85
C ASP A 140 16.72 13.47 -27.96
N ILE A 141 17.02 12.32 -27.32
CA ILE A 141 18.23 12.13 -26.52
C ILE A 141 19.40 11.85 -27.47
N PRO A 142 20.50 12.64 -27.43
CA PRO A 142 21.69 12.36 -28.24
C PRO A 142 22.31 11.00 -27.95
N GLU A 143 22.94 10.38 -28.94
CA GLU A 143 23.63 9.09 -28.80
C GLU A 143 24.70 9.14 -27.70
N GLY A 144 24.75 8.10 -26.88
CA GLY A 144 25.68 7.95 -25.76
C GLY A 144 25.32 8.79 -24.53
N LYS A 145 24.13 9.41 -24.49
CA LYS A 145 23.72 10.32 -23.39
C LYS A 145 22.47 9.88 -22.63
N VAL A 146 21.93 8.69 -22.90
CA VAL A 146 20.73 8.19 -22.20
C VAL A 146 20.95 8.17 -20.70
N ILE A 147 22.04 7.55 -20.24
CA ILE A 147 22.34 7.46 -18.81
C ILE A 147 22.59 8.84 -18.20
N ASP A 148 23.28 9.74 -18.90
CA ASP A 148 23.55 11.08 -18.39
C ASP A 148 22.25 11.88 -18.18
N PHE A 149 21.27 11.78 -19.11
CA PHE A 149 19.97 12.43 -18.93
C PHE A 149 19.08 11.74 -17.88
N ILE A 150 19.23 10.44 -17.65
CA ILE A 150 18.57 9.74 -16.54
C ILE A 150 19.13 10.18 -15.19
N LEU A 151 20.46 10.35 -15.09
CA LEU A 151 21.12 10.92 -13.91
C LEU A 151 20.66 12.37 -13.70
N ALA A 152 20.55 13.17 -14.76
CA ALA A 152 19.97 14.51 -14.69
C ALA A 152 18.51 14.51 -14.19
N SER A 153 17.69 13.57 -14.63
CA SER A 153 16.31 13.39 -14.16
C SER A 153 16.23 13.00 -12.69
N SER A 154 17.28 12.37 -12.15
CA SER A 154 17.35 11.84 -10.78
C SER A 154 18.23 12.65 -9.82
N ALA A 155 18.72 13.81 -10.27
CA ALA A 155 19.57 14.71 -9.49
C ALA A 155 18.75 15.53 -8.48
N VAL A 156 18.19 14.84 -7.48
CA VAL A 156 17.40 15.43 -6.38
C VAL A 156 18.24 16.39 -5.54
N PRO A 157 17.62 17.34 -4.81
CA PRO A 157 18.34 18.14 -3.81
C PRO A 157 19.12 17.23 -2.85
N GLY A 158 20.44 17.41 -2.79
CA GLY A 158 21.37 16.55 -2.06
C GLY A 158 22.33 15.78 -2.98
N PHE A 159 21.97 15.54 -4.25
CA PHE A 159 22.89 14.91 -5.20
C PHE A 159 23.66 15.99 -5.96
N LYS A 160 24.83 15.62 -6.50
CA LYS A 160 25.54 16.51 -7.44
C LYS A 160 24.63 16.83 -8.63
N LYS A 161 24.58 18.11 -9.01
CA LYS A 161 23.90 18.55 -10.23
C LYS A 161 24.56 17.90 -11.44
N GLN A 162 23.76 17.51 -12.43
CA GLN A 162 24.29 16.90 -13.64
C GLN A 162 24.63 17.98 -14.67
N GLU A 163 25.85 17.98 -15.17
CA GLU A 163 26.27 18.82 -16.30
C GLU A 163 26.33 17.97 -17.58
N ILE A 164 25.64 18.41 -18.63
CA ILE A 164 25.64 17.77 -19.94
C ILE A 164 25.84 18.87 -20.98
N ASP A 165 26.92 18.80 -21.75
CA ASP A 165 27.29 19.79 -22.77
C ASP A 165 27.30 21.25 -22.26
N GLY A 166 27.83 21.47 -21.06
CA GLY A 166 27.88 22.81 -20.45
C GLY A 166 26.54 23.34 -19.96
N GLN A 167 25.48 22.51 -19.93
CA GLN A 167 24.18 22.84 -19.35
C GLN A 167 23.98 22.09 -18.05
N LEU A 168 23.50 22.79 -17.03
CA LEU A 168 23.22 22.21 -15.71
C LEU A 168 21.77 21.77 -15.61
N TYR A 169 21.58 20.58 -15.04
CA TYR A 169 20.29 19.93 -14.86
C TYR A 169 20.09 19.44 -13.43
N ILE A 170 18.82 19.36 -13.03
CA ILE A 170 18.35 18.78 -11.77
C ILE A 170 17.09 17.96 -11.99
N ASP A 171 16.66 17.26 -10.94
CA ASP A 171 15.50 16.38 -10.95
C ASP A 171 14.23 17.05 -11.50
N GLY A 172 13.51 16.33 -12.36
CA GLY A 172 12.28 16.83 -12.99
C GLY A 172 11.08 16.93 -12.05
N GLY A 173 11.14 16.32 -10.86
CA GLY A 173 10.10 16.32 -9.83
C GLY A 173 9.81 17.71 -9.26
N ILE A 174 10.70 18.68 -9.48
CA ILE A 174 10.45 20.10 -9.18
C ILE A 174 9.44 20.74 -10.15
N TYR A 175 9.21 20.13 -11.31
CA TYR A 175 8.30 20.62 -12.33
C TYR A 175 7.02 19.78 -12.42
N ASP A 176 7.19 18.47 -12.58
CA ASP A 176 6.09 17.50 -12.61
C ASP A 176 6.60 16.10 -12.23
N ASN A 177 6.27 15.66 -11.02
CA ASN A 177 6.69 14.37 -10.48
C ASN A 177 5.93 13.19 -11.08
N LEU A 178 4.76 13.43 -11.70
CA LEU A 178 3.94 12.40 -12.35
C LEU A 178 3.43 12.95 -13.69
N PRO A 179 4.24 12.89 -14.76
CA PRO A 179 4.04 13.66 -16.00
C PRO A 179 2.93 13.11 -16.92
N VAL A 180 1.72 12.93 -16.39
CA VAL A 180 0.53 12.44 -17.12
C VAL A 180 0.14 13.40 -18.25
N ASN A 181 0.27 14.71 -18.01
CA ASN A 181 -0.11 15.73 -19.00
C ASN A 181 0.72 15.63 -20.28
N VAL A 182 1.99 15.21 -20.19
CA VAL A 182 2.83 15.00 -21.38
C VAL A 182 2.18 13.97 -22.30
N LEU A 183 1.63 12.89 -21.74
CA LEU A 183 0.98 11.86 -22.54
C LEU A 183 -0.33 12.35 -23.16
N ILE A 184 -1.13 13.08 -22.39
CA ILE A 184 -2.39 13.66 -22.86
C ILE A 184 -2.14 14.61 -24.04
N GLU A 185 -1.12 15.48 -23.92
CA GLU A 185 -0.72 16.42 -24.96
C GLU A 185 -0.24 15.73 -26.25
N HIS A 186 0.28 14.51 -26.13
CA HIS A 186 0.68 13.67 -27.27
C HIS A 186 -0.44 12.74 -27.78
N GLY A 187 -1.67 12.91 -27.31
CA GLY A 187 -2.85 12.21 -27.81
C GLY A 187 -3.08 10.80 -27.25
N TYR A 188 -2.34 10.41 -26.21
CA TYR A 188 -2.50 9.11 -25.57
C TYR A 188 -3.76 9.07 -24.69
N LYS A 189 -4.47 7.93 -24.73
CA LYS A 189 -5.79 7.80 -24.11
C LYS A 189 -5.90 6.78 -22.99
N ASN A 190 -5.00 5.80 -22.91
CA ASN A 190 -5.07 4.74 -21.89
C ASN A 190 -3.81 4.80 -21.05
N ILE A 191 -3.88 5.52 -19.94
CA ILE A 191 -2.70 5.83 -19.14
C ILE A 191 -2.76 5.04 -17.82
N ILE A 192 -1.65 4.40 -17.47
CA ILE A 192 -1.42 3.84 -16.14
C ILE A 192 -0.45 4.77 -15.43
N ALA A 193 -0.88 5.39 -14.34
CA ALA A 193 -0.08 6.34 -13.59
C ALA A 193 0.31 5.76 -12.23
N VAL A 194 1.60 5.48 -12.04
CA VAL A 194 2.14 4.86 -10.83
C VAL A 194 2.79 5.92 -9.96
N SER A 195 2.20 6.18 -8.78
CA SER A 195 2.68 7.15 -7.82
C SER A 195 3.30 6.47 -6.60
N ASN A 196 4.47 6.95 -6.20
CA ASN A 196 5.22 6.42 -5.04
C ASN A 196 4.93 7.18 -3.74
N ALA A 197 3.87 8.01 -3.70
CA ALA A 197 3.53 8.89 -2.58
C ALA A 197 4.70 9.79 -2.12
N ALA A 198 5.55 10.20 -3.05
CA ALA A 198 6.75 10.99 -2.76
C ALA A 198 6.48 12.50 -2.82
N ILE A 199 7.37 13.28 -2.16
CA ILE A 199 7.35 14.75 -2.22
C ILE A 199 7.77 15.20 -3.62
N GLY A 200 7.02 16.13 -4.20
CA GLY A 200 7.28 16.70 -5.52
C GLY A 200 6.14 17.60 -5.98
N VAL A 201 6.31 18.25 -7.12
CA VAL A 201 5.25 19.04 -7.75
C VAL A 201 4.36 18.12 -8.57
N TYR A 202 3.07 18.06 -8.26
CA TYR A 202 2.09 17.31 -9.04
C TYR A 202 1.21 18.28 -9.82
N ARG A 203 1.26 18.21 -11.15
CA ARG A 203 0.43 19.08 -12.00
C ARG A 203 -1.01 18.58 -12.00
N ARG A 204 -1.96 19.52 -11.99
CA ARG A 204 -3.36 19.19 -12.21
C ARG A 204 -3.50 18.60 -13.61
N VAL A 205 -4.14 17.45 -13.70
CA VAL A 205 -4.41 16.80 -14.98
C VAL A 205 -5.33 17.67 -15.83
N GLN A 206 -4.94 17.89 -17.08
CA GLN A 206 -5.72 18.67 -18.04
C GLN A 206 -7.00 17.91 -18.43
N GLN A 207 -8.07 18.66 -18.68
CA GLN A 207 -9.34 18.06 -19.11
C GLN A 207 -9.15 17.41 -20.48
N SER A 208 -9.42 16.11 -20.56
CA SER A 208 -9.28 15.30 -21.76
C SER A 208 -10.23 14.10 -21.74
N ASP A 209 -10.28 13.35 -22.84
CA ASP A 209 -10.97 12.05 -22.93
C ASP A 209 -10.08 10.87 -22.50
N ALA A 210 -8.88 11.13 -21.98
CA ALA A 210 -7.96 10.11 -21.51
C ALA A 210 -8.49 9.40 -20.26
N LYS A 211 -8.40 8.07 -20.28
CA LYS A 211 -8.69 7.19 -19.15
C LYS A 211 -7.38 6.94 -18.39
N ILE A 212 -7.33 7.42 -17.15
CA ILE A 212 -6.15 7.27 -16.30
C ILE A 212 -6.47 6.30 -15.18
N LEU A 213 -5.73 5.20 -15.13
CA LEU A 213 -5.72 4.24 -14.04
C LEU A 213 -4.58 4.60 -13.09
N TYR A 214 -4.93 5.13 -11.92
CA TYR A 214 -3.96 5.43 -10.87
C TYR A 214 -3.65 4.18 -10.05
N ILE A 215 -2.37 3.90 -9.88
CA ILE A 215 -1.85 2.87 -8.98
C ILE A 215 -0.98 3.59 -7.94
N GLU A 216 -1.54 3.79 -6.76
CA GLU A 216 -0.91 4.55 -5.68
C GLU A 216 -1.30 3.99 -4.32
N ASN A 217 -0.38 4.10 -3.35
CA ASN A 217 -0.64 3.63 -2.00
C ASN A 217 0.07 4.47 -0.94
N GLN A 218 -0.66 4.85 0.11
CA GLN A 218 -0.12 5.61 1.23
C GLN A 218 0.64 4.73 2.26
N GLN A 219 0.62 3.40 2.09
CA GLN A 219 1.36 2.45 2.92
C GLN A 219 2.78 2.14 2.41
N ILE A 220 3.24 2.87 1.39
CA ILE A 220 4.64 2.83 0.95
C ILE A 220 5.49 3.38 2.09
N GLU A 221 6.41 2.56 2.57
CA GLU A 221 7.28 2.88 3.71
C GLU A 221 8.67 3.34 3.25
N GLY A 222 9.42 3.96 4.17
CA GLY A 222 10.78 4.44 3.96
C GLY A 222 10.87 5.90 3.49
N GLY A 223 11.99 6.55 3.79
CA GLY A 223 12.37 7.84 3.20
C GLY A 223 12.78 7.72 1.73
N ILE A 224 12.84 8.87 1.01
CA ILE A 224 13.28 8.87 -0.40
C ILE A 224 14.78 8.54 -0.56
N LEU A 225 15.58 8.72 0.50
CA LEU A 225 17.01 8.37 0.57
C LEU A 225 17.27 7.13 1.44
N GLU A 226 16.24 6.35 1.78
CA GLU A 226 16.37 5.17 2.62
C GLU A 226 16.40 3.90 1.76
N PHE A 227 17.56 3.63 1.15
CA PHE A 227 17.78 2.42 0.36
C PHE A 227 18.09 1.25 1.30
N ASP A 228 17.08 0.42 1.53
CA ASP A 228 17.12 -0.77 2.37
C ASP A 228 16.47 -1.96 1.62
N PRO A 229 17.14 -3.12 1.53
CA PRO A 229 16.61 -4.30 0.86
C PRO A 229 15.27 -4.83 1.39
N GLU A 230 15.03 -4.79 2.71
CA GLU A 230 13.80 -5.30 3.31
C GLU A 230 12.62 -4.37 2.99
N LEU A 231 12.82 -3.06 3.12
CA LEU A 231 11.86 -2.04 2.72
C LEU A 231 11.58 -2.11 1.21
N ALA A 232 12.60 -2.29 0.38
CA ALA A 232 12.45 -2.45 -1.06
C ALA A 232 11.60 -3.68 -1.39
N ALA A 233 11.90 -4.84 -0.79
CA ALA A 233 11.13 -6.07 -1.00
C ALA A 233 9.66 -5.94 -0.54
N ARG A 234 9.42 -5.28 0.59
CA ARG A 234 8.06 -4.97 1.08
C ARG A 234 7.31 -4.06 0.12
N ASN A 235 7.94 -2.98 -0.36
CA ASN A 235 7.33 -2.03 -1.30
C ASN A 235 7.07 -2.67 -2.67
N MET A 236 7.96 -3.54 -3.17
CA MET A 236 7.71 -4.36 -4.35
C MET A 236 6.49 -5.26 -4.18
N LEU A 237 6.35 -5.93 -3.03
CA LEU A 237 5.16 -6.77 -2.78
C LEU A 237 3.89 -5.90 -2.77
N LEU A 238 3.93 -4.73 -2.16
CA LEU A 238 2.81 -3.79 -2.17
C LEU A 238 2.43 -3.37 -3.59
N GLY A 239 3.41 -2.97 -4.41
CA GLY A 239 3.20 -2.58 -5.81
C GLY A 239 2.66 -3.71 -6.68
N TYR A 240 3.12 -4.94 -6.46
CA TYR A 240 2.57 -6.12 -7.13
C TYR A 240 1.11 -6.33 -6.79
N LEU A 241 0.76 -6.25 -5.51
CA LEU A 241 -0.60 -6.45 -5.03
C LEU A 241 -1.56 -5.35 -5.52
N ASP A 242 -1.13 -4.08 -5.50
CA ASP A 242 -1.89 -2.96 -6.05
C ASP A 242 -2.04 -3.04 -7.58
N GLY A 243 -0.98 -3.41 -8.30
CA GLY A 243 -1.03 -3.65 -9.74
C GLY A 243 -2.06 -4.73 -10.08
N MET A 244 -2.01 -5.88 -9.41
CA MET A 244 -3.00 -6.95 -9.57
C MET A 244 -4.43 -6.49 -9.24
N LYS A 245 -4.59 -5.68 -8.19
CA LYS A 245 -5.88 -5.14 -7.77
C LYS A 245 -6.47 -4.14 -8.77
N ALA A 246 -5.63 -3.29 -9.36
CA ALA A 246 -6.03 -2.30 -10.37
C ALA A 246 -6.65 -2.98 -11.61
N PHE A 247 -6.24 -4.21 -11.91
CA PHE A 247 -6.79 -5.04 -12.99
C PHE A 247 -7.79 -6.11 -12.49
N GLY A 248 -8.36 -5.93 -11.29
CA GLY A 248 -9.48 -6.71 -10.79
C GLY A 248 -9.15 -8.14 -10.33
N LYS A 249 -7.87 -8.48 -10.13
CA LYS A 249 -7.48 -9.80 -9.58
C LYS A 249 -7.73 -9.91 -8.07
N PHE A 250 -7.71 -8.78 -7.39
CA PHE A 250 -8.03 -8.68 -5.98
C PHE A 250 -9.21 -7.75 -5.75
N ILE A 251 -10.00 -8.09 -4.73
CA ILE A 251 -11.07 -7.27 -4.18
C ILE A 251 -10.73 -6.86 -2.75
N GLY A 252 -11.46 -5.87 -2.27
CA GLY A 252 -11.32 -5.31 -0.93
C GLY A 252 -10.72 -3.92 -0.97
N LYS A 253 -10.91 -3.14 0.09
CA LYS A 253 -10.40 -1.77 0.18
C LYS A 253 -8.97 -1.72 0.72
N ASN A 254 -8.71 -2.43 1.81
CA ASN A 254 -7.45 -2.39 2.55
C ASN A 254 -6.68 -3.72 2.53
N TYR A 255 -7.30 -4.79 2.03
CA TYR A 255 -6.72 -6.11 1.85
C TYR A 255 -6.78 -6.52 0.37
N TYR A 256 -6.01 -7.56 0.04
CA TYR A 256 -5.95 -8.15 -1.30
C TYR A 256 -6.56 -9.55 -1.25
N ILE A 257 -7.87 -9.63 -1.50
CA ILE A 257 -8.62 -10.88 -1.38
C ILE A 257 -8.95 -11.37 -2.79
N SER A 258 -8.66 -12.63 -3.11
CA SER A 258 -9.02 -13.20 -4.41
C SER A 258 -10.52 -13.51 -4.48
N ASP A 259 -11.11 -13.35 -5.67
CA ASP A 259 -12.53 -13.58 -5.90
C ASP A 259 -12.83 -15.03 -6.35
N ASN A 260 -12.28 -16.00 -5.62
CA ASN A 260 -12.32 -17.42 -5.99
C ASN A 260 -12.71 -18.33 -4.80
N ALA A 261 -13.65 -17.87 -3.96
CA ALA A 261 -14.17 -18.65 -2.84
C ALA A 261 -14.63 -20.05 -3.31
N THR A 262 -14.05 -21.09 -2.72
CA THR A 262 -14.34 -22.49 -3.06
C THR A 262 -15.32 -23.10 -2.05
N HIS A 263 -15.29 -22.65 -0.81
CA HIS A 263 -16.14 -23.18 0.26
C HIS A 263 -17.37 -22.33 0.49
N ASP A 264 -18.50 -22.97 0.75
CA ASP A 264 -19.79 -22.27 0.99
C ASP A 264 -19.72 -21.26 2.14
N TYR A 265 -18.91 -21.50 3.17
CA TYR A 265 -18.78 -20.56 4.28
C TYR A 265 -18.06 -19.26 3.90
N ALA A 266 -17.37 -19.23 2.76
CA ALA A 266 -16.65 -18.08 2.23
C ALA A 266 -17.37 -17.41 1.05
N LYS A 267 -18.58 -17.89 0.69
CA LYS A 267 -19.42 -17.27 -0.35
C LYS A 267 -20.15 -16.02 0.18
N PRO A 268 -20.63 -15.12 -0.71
CA PRO A 268 -21.44 -13.96 -0.35
C PRO A 268 -22.63 -14.26 0.56
N LEU A 269 -23.20 -13.22 1.18
CA LEU A 269 -24.37 -13.34 2.05
C LEU A 269 -25.61 -13.79 1.27
N THR A 270 -26.41 -14.66 1.87
CA THR A 270 -27.76 -14.99 1.42
C THR A 270 -28.80 -14.08 2.09
N ASP A 271 -29.99 -13.93 1.49
CA ASP A 271 -31.07 -13.09 2.06
C ASP A 271 -31.43 -13.49 3.50
N ARG A 272 -31.45 -14.79 3.78
CA ARG A 272 -31.69 -15.33 5.12
C ARG A 272 -30.58 -14.93 6.12
N GLU A 273 -29.34 -14.86 5.67
CA GLU A 273 -28.22 -14.41 6.53
C GLU A 273 -28.28 -12.91 6.77
N ILE A 274 -28.68 -12.12 5.78
CA ILE A 274 -28.90 -10.67 5.93
C ILE A 274 -30.01 -10.42 6.96
N GLU A 275 -31.15 -11.11 6.83
CA GLU A 275 -32.27 -11.01 7.78
C GLU A 275 -31.83 -11.41 9.21
N MET A 276 -31.10 -12.54 9.33
CA MET A 276 -30.57 -13.00 10.61
C MET A 276 -29.66 -11.94 11.25
N LEU A 277 -28.74 -11.34 10.50
CA LEU A 277 -27.83 -10.30 11.01
C LEU A 277 -28.62 -9.05 11.44
N TYR A 278 -29.59 -8.62 10.64
CA TYR A 278 -30.47 -7.48 10.95
C TYR A 278 -31.25 -7.69 12.26
N LEU A 279 -31.83 -8.87 12.46
CA LEU A 279 -32.56 -9.20 13.69
C LEU A 279 -31.66 -9.23 14.93
N ASN A 280 -30.39 -9.62 14.79
CA ASN A 280 -29.43 -9.58 15.90
C ASN A 280 -29.04 -8.13 16.26
N VAL A 281 -28.91 -7.24 15.28
CA VAL A 281 -28.69 -5.81 15.53
C VAL A 281 -29.87 -5.20 16.30
N LYS A 282 -31.13 -5.51 15.92
CA LYS A 282 -32.33 -5.02 16.63
C LYS A 282 -32.41 -5.43 18.10
N LYS A 283 -31.85 -6.58 18.46
CA LYS A 283 -31.91 -7.09 19.84
C LYS A 283 -30.95 -6.38 20.80
N SER A 284 -29.98 -5.59 20.31
CA SER A 284 -29.01 -4.89 21.17
C SER A 284 -29.59 -3.60 21.79
N LYS A 285 -30.52 -3.72 22.73
CA LYS A 285 -31.28 -2.62 23.36
C LYS A 285 -30.50 -1.73 24.37
N ARG A 286 -29.17 -1.74 24.39
CA ARG A 286 -28.38 -1.11 25.46
C ARG A 286 -27.48 0.02 24.95
N PHE A 287 -28.02 1.25 25.00
CA PHE A 287 -27.33 2.56 25.04
C PHE A 287 -27.31 3.47 23.80
N VAL A 288 -27.79 3.05 22.62
CA VAL A 288 -27.84 3.95 21.43
C VAL A 288 -29.24 3.88 20.80
N THR A 289 -29.81 4.99 20.37
CA THR A 289 -31.04 4.98 19.57
C THR A 289 -30.81 4.15 18.31
N GLU A 290 -31.72 3.22 18.02
CA GLU A 290 -31.58 2.24 16.93
C GLU A 290 -31.17 2.88 15.59
N SER A 291 -31.64 4.10 15.34
CA SER A 291 -31.32 4.91 14.16
C SER A 291 -29.85 5.34 14.05
N VAL A 292 -29.20 5.75 15.15
CA VAL A 292 -27.80 6.21 15.13
C VAL A 292 -26.84 5.04 14.88
N LEU A 293 -27.13 3.89 15.48
CA LEU A 293 -26.33 2.68 15.28
C LEU A 293 -26.47 2.14 13.85
N GLN A 294 -27.70 2.09 13.32
CA GLN A 294 -27.95 1.71 11.92
C GLN A 294 -27.28 2.67 10.95
N PHE A 295 -27.38 3.98 11.20
CA PHE A 295 -26.72 4.99 10.37
C PHE A 295 -25.20 4.81 10.35
N SER A 296 -24.58 4.64 11.52
CA SER A 296 -23.13 4.44 11.61
C SER A 296 -22.69 3.15 10.90
N LEU A 297 -23.42 2.05 11.07
CA LEU A 297 -23.15 0.78 10.38
C LEU A 297 -23.20 0.94 8.86
N LEU A 298 -24.27 1.55 8.34
CA LEU A 298 -24.43 1.80 6.91
C LEU A 298 -23.35 2.74 6.39
N ARG A 299 -22.99 3.79 7.15
CA ARG A 299 -21.91 4.71 6.79
C ARG A 299 -20.57 3.98 6.68
N THR A 300 -20.21 3.17 7.69
CA THR A 300 -18.96 2.40 7.68
C THR A 300 -18.94 1.40 6.53
N LEU A 301 -20.03 0.67 6.28
CA LEU A 301 -20.11 -0.28 5.16
C LEU A 301 -20.05 0.44 3.80
N ARG A 302 -20.77 1.55 3.61
CA ARG A 302 -20.70 2.35 2.37
C ARG A 302 -19.29 2.85 2.10
N ASN A 303 -18.59 3.32 3.12
CA ASN A 303 -17.20 3.77 2.99
C ASN A 303 -16.23 2.64 2.60
N ASN A 304 -16.55 1.38 2.94
CA ASN A 304 -15.73 0.20 2.65
C ASN A 304 -16.21 -0.57 1.40
N THR A 305 -17.21 -0.07 0.67
CA THR A 305 -17.80 -0.73 -0.51
C THR A 305 -17.95 0.21 -1.71
N ASP A 306 -17.22 1.32 -1.69
CA ASP A 306 -17.30 2.39 -2.70
C ASP A 306 -18.75 2.87 -2.93
N GLY A 307 -19.52 2.93 -1.85
CA GLY A 307 -20.92 3.36 -1.85
C GLY A 307 -21.94 2.32 -2.31
N VAL A 308 -21.51 1.15 -2.80
CA VAL A 308 -22.38 0.10 -3.38
C VAL A 308 -22.57 -1.07 -2.42
N LEU A 309 -23.78 -1.20 -1.86
CA LEU A 309 -24.11 -2.20 -0.84
C LEU A 309 -24.70 -3.50 -1.43
N THR A 310 -23.93 -4.26 -2.21
CA THR A 310 -24.33 -5.62 -2.61
C THR A 310 -23.96 -6.65 -1.52
N ALA A 311 -24.67 -7.78 -1.48
CA ALA A 311 -24.38 -8.88 -0.55
C ALA A 311 -22.90 -9.33 -0.59
N LYS A 312 -22.30 -9.35 -1.79
CA LYS A 312 -20.88 -9.64 -2.00
C LYS A 312 -19.99 -8.56 -1.40
N ARG A 313 -20.19 -7.30 -1.75
CA ARG A 313 -19.36 -6.19 -1.25
C ARG A 313 -19.46 -6.04 0.28
N VAL A 314 -20.66 -6.18 0.84
CA VAL A 314 -20.88 -6.15 2.30
C VAL A 314 -20.16 -7.32 3.00
N PHE A 315 -20.19 -8.52 2.41
CA PHE A 315 -19.48 -9.67 2.96
C PHE A 315 -17.97 -9.43 3.05
N PHE A 316 -17.35 -8.97 1.96
CA PHE A 316 -15.91 -8.70 1.93
C PHE A 316 -15.53 -7.50 2.81
N ALA A 317 -16.32 -6.43 2.82
CA ALA A 317 -16.11 -5.31 3.73
C ALA A 317 -16.17 -5.76 5.21
N GLY A 318 -17.14 -6.61 5.56
CA GLY A 318 -17.23 -7.20 6.90
C GLY A 318 -15.98 -8.03 7.25
N MET A 319 -15.50 -8.83 6.30
CA MET A 319 -14.29 -9.63 6.45
C MET A 319 -13.05 -8.76 6.68
N GLU A 320 -12.84 -7.73 5.86
CA GLU A 320 -11.72 -6.80 5.96
C GLU A 320 -11.72 -6.00 7.25
N ILE A 321 -12.89 -5.46 7.64
CA ILE A 321 -13.04 -4.73 8.89
C ILE A 321 -12.68 -5.64 10.07
N THR A 322 -13.17 -6.88 10.05
CA THR A 322 -12.85 -7.88 11.08
C THR A 322 -11.36 -8.19 11.11
N ALA A 323 -10.74 -8.41 9.96
CA ALA A 323 -9.31 -8.66 9.85
C ALA A 323 -8.48 -7.50 10.41
N ASN A 324 -8.87 -6.27 10.09
CA ASN A 324 -8.24 -5.06 10.59
C ASN A 324 -8.39 -4.92 12.12
N THR A 325 -9.58 -5.22 12.66
CA THR A 325 -9.82 -5.21 14.12
C THR A 325 -8.90 -6.19 14.86
N PHE A 326 -8.57 -7.33 14.24
CA PHE A 326 -7.64 -8.31 14.81
C PHE A 326 -6.16 -8.04 14.48
N GLY A 327 -5.84 -6.97 13.76
CA GLY A 327 -4.47 -6.65 13.37
C GLY A 327 -3.84 -7.66 12.42
N ILE A 328 -4.64 -8.29 11.56
CA ILE A 328 -4.14 -9.23 10.55
C ILE A 328 -3.39 -8.46 9.47
N GLU A 329 -2.20 -8.96 9.12
CA GLU A 329 -1.31 -8.41 8.07
C GLU A 329 -2.05 -8.09 6.76
N LYS A 330 -1.86 -6.86 6.24
CA LYS A 330 -2.57 -6.33 5.06
C LYS A 330 -1.86 -6.59 3.74
N ILE A 331 -0.52 -6.48 3.73
CA ILE A 331 0.32 -6.54 2.52
C ILE A 331 0.58 -8.00 2.15
N ARG A 332 -0.50 -8.70 1.78
CA ARG A 332 -0.49 -10.11 1.43
C ARG A 332 -1.74 -10.46 0.63
N ALA A 333 -1.58 -11.34 -0.35
CA ALA A 333 -2.71 -11.95 -1.04
C ALA A 333 -3.37 -13.03 -0.16
N TYR A 334 -4.70 -12.97 -0.07
CA TYR A 334 -5.51 -13.94 0.66
C TYR A 334 -6.57 -14.56 -0.24
N THR A 335 -6.76 -15.87 -0.13
CA THR A 335 -8.07 -16.45 -0.42
C THR A 335 -9.07 -16.08 0.67
N PRO A 336 -10.37 -16.01 0.36
CA PRO A 336 -11.42 -15.79 1.36
C PRO A 336 -11.30 -16.75 2.55
N GLU A 337 -11.01 -18.03 2.29
CA GLU A 337 -10.83 -19.07 3.29
C GLU A 337 -9.61 -18.83 4.19
N GLN A 338 -8.47 -18.44 3.62
CA GLN A 338 -7.27 -18.13 4.39
C GLN A 338 -7.49 -16.95 5.34
N LEU A 339 -8.15 -15.88 4.85
CA LEU A 339 -8.41 -14.71 5.68
C LEU A 339 -9.41 -15.03 6.80
N ILE A 340 -10.49 -15.75 6.49
CA ILE A 340 -11.46 -16.23 7.49
C ILE A 340 -10.76 -17.14 8.52
N ALA A 341 -9.87 -18.03 8.08
CA ALA A 341 -9.14 -18.92 8.99
C ALA A 341 -8.27 -18.13 9.98
N LYS A 342 -7.55 -17.11 9.51
CA LYS A 342 -6.75 -16.21 10.36
C LYS A 342 -7.64 -15.42 11.33
N ILE A 343 -8.76 -14.86 10.85
CA ILE A 343 -9.76 -14.17 11.70
C ILE A 343 -10.26 -15.10 12.81
N MET A 344 -10.64 -16.34 12.46
CA MET A 344 -11.18 -17.29 13.42
C MET A 344 -10.13 -17.81 14.40
N ALA A 345 -8.85 -17.89 14.00
CA ALA A 345 -7.74 -18.20 14.89
C ALA A 345 -7.49 -17.05 15.88
N ALA A 346 -7.45 -15.81 15.41
CA ALA A 346 -7.30 -14.61 16.25
C ALA A 346 -8.45 -14.49 17.26
N TYR A 347 -9.70 -14.71 16.82
CA TYR A 347 -10.86 -14.76 17.71
C TYR A 347 -10.74 -15.82 18.80
N ARG A 348 -10.32 -17.05 18.45
CA ARG A 348 -10.15 -18.13 19.46
C ARG A 348 -9.08 -17.79 20.48
N SER A 349 -7.95 -17.23 20.04
CA SER A 349 -6.87 -16.77 20.91
C SER A 349 -7.36 -15.67 21.87
N ALA A 350 -8.08 -14.67 21.35
CA ALA A 350 -8.68 -13.61 22.16
C ALA A 350 -9.69 -14.18 23.17
N LYS A 351 -10.53 -15.14 22.77
CA LYS A 351 -11.51 -15.80 23.65
C LYS A 351 -10.83 -16.62 24.76
N SER A 352 -9.76 -17.36 24.46
CA SER A 352 -9.02 -18.12 25.49
C SER A 352 -8.31 -17.19 26.47
N ALA A 353 -7.66 -16.13 25.98
CA ALA A 353 -7.03 -15.13 26.82
C ALA A 353 -8.05 -14.45 27.75
N HIS A 354 -9.23 -14.09 27.22
CA HIS A 354 -10.30 -13.54 28.05
C HIS A 354 -10.77 -14.52 29.14
N ARG A 355 -10.99 -15.81 28.80
CA ARG A 355 -11.36 -16.83 29.79
C ARG A 355 -10.30 -17.01 30.87
N GLN A 356 -9.02 -16.94 30.50
CA GLN A 356 -7.92 -17.00 31.46
C GLN A 356 -7.92 -15.77 32.37
N ILE A 357 -8.03 -14.56 31.81
CA ILE A 357 -8.15 -13.32 32.59
C ILE A 357 -9.38 -13.35 33.51
N MET A 358 -10.52 -13.90 33.07
CA MET A 358 -11.71 -14.03 33.90
C MET A 358 -11.57 -15.08 35.00
N LYS A 359 -10.84 -16.18 34.73
CA LYS A 359 -10.48 -17.17 35.76
C LYS A 359 -9.49 -16.60 36.77
N GLU A 360 -8.48 -15.87 36.31
CA GLU A 360 -7.49 -15.18 37.14
C GLU A 360 -8.15 -14.05 37.92
N LYS A 361 -9.06 -13.28 37.33
CA LYS A 361 -9.91 -12.32 38.04
C LYS A 361 -10.80 -13.02 39.04
N ASN A 362 -11.43 -14.15 38.74
CA ASN A 362 -12.24 -14.86 39.73
C ASN A 362 -11.39 -15.39 40.90
N ASN A 363 -10.13 -15.79 40.67
CA ASN A 363 -9.21 -16.21 41.74
C ASN A 363 -8.63 -15.01 42.51
N PHE A 364 -8.29 -13.93 41.82
CA PHE A 364 -7.78 -12.69 42.40
C PHE A 364 -8.90 -11.99 43.18
N PHE A 365 -10.09 -11.80 42.62
CA PHE A 365 -11.26 -11.25 43.30
C PHE A 365 -11.81 -12.19 44.38
N LYS A 366 -11.66 -13.52 44.32
CA LYS A 366 -11.95 -14.37 45.50
C LYS A 366 -11.05 -14.00 46.68
N ASN A 367 -9.74 -13.88 46.45
CA ASN A 367 -8.77 -13.52 47.49
C ASN A 367 -8.80 -12.03 47.88
N LEU A 368 -9.33 -11.17 47.01
CA LEU A 368 -9.39 -9.72 47.17
C LEU A 368 -10.74 -9.26 47.75
N ILE A 369 -11.85 -9.94 47.49
CA ILE A 369 -13.16 -9.64 48.10
C ILE A 369 -13.15 -9.99 49.59
N ASP A 370 -12.39 -11.02 50.01
CA ASP A 370 -12.16 -11.32 51.42
C ASP A 370 -11.23 -10.29 52.12
N LYS A 371 -10.55 -9.40 51.36
CA LYS A 371 -9.60 -8.40 51.89
C LYS A 371 -9.91 -6.93 51.58
N ILE A 372 -10.78 -6.65 50.61
CA ILE A 372 -11.14 -5.29 50.14
C ILE A 372 -12.64 -5.09 50.33
N TRP A 373 -13.07 -5.28 51.57
CA TRP A 373 -14.15 -4.51 52.17
C TRP A 373 -13.56 -3.35 52.99
N ASP A 374 -12.45 -2.78 52.52
CA ASP A 374 -11.94 -1.51 53.02
C ASP A 374 -11.34 -0.65 51.88
N LYS A 375 -11.97 0.51 51.72
CA LYS A 375 -11.64 1.77 51.02
C LYS A 375 -10.79 1.79 49.73
N ASN A 376 -11.48 2.33 48.72
CA ASN A 376 -11.11 3.40 47.77
C ASN A 376 -9.95 3.22 46.78
N ARG A 377 -10.37 3.27 45.50
CA ARG A 377 -9.70 3.83 44.30
C ARG A 377 -8.34 3.22 43.91
N ILE A 378 -8.38 2.41 42.85
CA ILE A 378 -7.19 2.11 42.04
C ILE A 378 -7.45 2.58 40.59
N ARG A 379 -6.58 3.45 40.09
CA ARG A 379 -6.48 3.88 38.68
C ARG A 379 -5.72 2.81 37.87
N PHE A 380 -6.17 2.52 36.65
CA PHE A 380 -5.56 1.53 35.75
C PHE A 380 -4.72 2.17 34.63
N ASP A 381 -3.55 1.58 34.36
CA ASP A 381 -2.57 1.93 33.31
C ASP A 381 -2.96 1.38 31.90
N GLY A 382 -2.53 2.08 30.84
CA GLY A 382 -2.96 1.96 29.44
C GLY A 382 -2.68 0.62 28.74
N LYS A 383 -1.65 -0.13 29.13
CA LYS A 383 -1.41 -1.50 28.61
C LYS A 383 -2.41 -2.52 29.18
N ALA A 384 -2.82 -2.34 30.44
CA ALA A 384 -3.87 -3.15 31.07
C ALA A 384 -5.25 -2.79 30.53
N ALA A 385 -5.50 -1.50 30.24
CA ALA A 385 -6.71 -1.04 29.56
C ALA A 385 -6.88 -1.67 28.16
N LYS A 386 -5.79 -1.84 27.40
CA LYS A 386 -5.80 -2.49 26.07
C LYS A 386 -6.14 -4.01 26.16
N LYS A 387 -5.62 -4.71 27.17
CA LYS A 387 -6.01 -6.10 27.50
C LYS A 387 -7.44 -6.21 28.06
N LEU A 388 -7.91 -5.21 28.81
CA LEU A 388 -9.30 -5.11 29.28
C LEU A 388 -10.29 -4.83 28.12
N TYR A 389 -9.88 -4.03 27.13
CA TYR A 389 -10.66 -3.69 25.93
C TYR A 389 -10.96 -4.92 25.08
N LEU A 390 -9.95 -5.78 24.87
CA LEU A 390 -10.10 -7.12 24.27
C LEU A 390 -10.99 -8.05 25.10
N GLY A 391 -11.16 -7.76 26.40
CA GLY A 391 -11.93 -8.54 27.35
C GLY A 391 -13.37 -8.08 27.60
N GLN A 392 -13.90 -7.08 26.90
CA GLN A 392 -15.31 -6.65 27.05
C GLN A 392 -16.23 -7.04 25.90
N VAL A 393 -15.69 -7.49 24.76
CA VAL A 393 -16.41 -7.45 23.47
C VAL A 393 -16.24 -8.73 22.65
N LEU A 394 -16.61 -9.90 23.19
CA LEU A 394 -16.64 -11.13 22.39
C LEU A 394 -17.96 -11.86 22.63
N ILE A 395 -18.78 -11.96 21.58
CA ILE A 395 -20.03 -12.73 21.60
C ILE A 395 -19.73 -14.13 22.12
N ASP A 396 -20.32 -14.48 23.26
CA ASP A 396 -20.43 -15.87 23.68
C ASP A 396 -21.67 -16.48 23.04
N LYS A 397 -21.53 -17.72 22.60
CA LYS A 397 -22.58 -18.48 21.93
C LYS A 397 -23.80 -18.71 22.83
N ASP A 398 -23.55 -18.68 24.14
CA ASP A 398 -24.52 -18.93 25.21
C ASP A 398 -25.04 -17.63 25.83
N ASN A 399 -24.48 -16.47 25.45
CA ASN A 399 -24.95 -15.15 25.87
C ASN A 399 -24.71 -14.13 24.73
N PRO A 400 -25.64 -13.98 23.77
CA PRO A 400 -25.47 -13.13 22.57
C PRO A 400 -25.64 -11.63 22.86
N SER A 401 -25.39 -11.20 24.10
CA SER A 401 -25.38 -9.78 24.42
C SER A 401 -24.12 -9.16 23.82
N ILE A 402 -24.31 -8.27 22.85
CA ILE A 402 -23.25 -7.43 22.30
C ILE A 402 -22.83 -6.46 23.41
N SER A 403 -21.98 -6.88 24.34
CA SER A 403 -21.54 -6.04 25.47
C SER A 403 -20.43 -5.10 25.01
N LEU A 404 -20.65 -3.80 25.25
CA LEU A 404 -19.80 -2.64 24.95
C LEU A 404 -19.21 -2.60 23.53
N ILE A 405 -20.05 -2.16 22.58
CA ILE A 405 -19.58 -1.65 21.29
C ILE A 405 -18.81 -0.36 21.55
N THR A 406 -17.48 -0.40 21.47
CA THR A 406 -16.64 0.80 21.60
C THR A 406 -16.54 1.56 20.29
N THR A 407 -16.64 0.87 19.14
CA THR A 407 -16.73 1.47 17.80
C THR A 407 -17.62 0.65 16.85
N THR A 408 -18.08 1.25 15.75
CA THR A 408 -18.87 0.56 14.71
C THR A 408 -18.11 -0.60 14.05
N GLU A 409 -16.79 -0.51 13.93
CA GLU A 409 -15.95 -1.58 13.38
C GLU A 409 -15.98 -2.83 14.26
N HIS A 410 -15.96 -2.68 15.60
CA HIS A 410 -16.10 -3.80 16.52
C HIS A 410 -17.48 -4.47 16.42
N LEU A 411 -18.55 -3.71 16.16
CA LEU A 411 -19.87 -4.28 15.89
C LEU A 411 -19.85 -5.13 14.60
N ILE A 412 -19.28 -4.60 13.52
CA ILE A 412 -19.16 -5.33 12.25
C ILE A 412 -18.33 -6.60 12.45
N ALA A 413 -17.22 -6.51 13.17
CA ALA A 413 -16.38 -7.65 13.50
C ALA A 413 -17.15 -8.73 14.26
N ASN A 414 -17.95 -8.34 15.26
CA ASN A 414 -18.80 -9.26 16.00
C ASN A 414 -19.86 -9.94 15.14
N LEU A 415 -20.54 -9.18 14.28
CA LEU A 415 -21.54 -9.71 13.35
C LEU A 415 -20.91 -10.71 12.37
N PHE A 416 -19.72 -10.41 11.86
CA PHE A 416 -18.99 -11.30 10.98
C PHE A 416 -18.56 -12.59 11.70
N ILE A 417 -18.02 -12.50 12.91
CA ILE A 417 -17.68 -13.68 13.73
C ILE A 417 -18.92 -14.52 14.02
N TYR A 418 -20.04 -13.88 14.37
CA TYR A 418 -21.30 -14.58 14.59
C TYR A 418 -21.74 -15.36 13.35
N LEU A 419 -21.69 -14.75 12.18
CA LEU A 419 -21.96 -15.40 10.90
C LEU A 419 -21.04 -16.60 10.67
N MET A 420 -19.74 -16.45 10.88
CA MET A 420 -18.77 -17.54 10.70
C MET A 420 -19.01 -18.72 11.66
N LEU A 421 -19.36 -18.44 12.92
CA LEU A 421 -19.72 -19.46 13.91
C LEU A 421 -21.03 -20.17 13.56
N TRP A 422 -22.00 -19.43 13.02
CA TRP A 422 -23.28 -19.97 12.56
C TRP A 422 -23.08 -20.89 11.34
N ARG A 423 -22.38 -20.42 10.30
CA ARG A 423 -22.05 -21.19 9.08
C ARG A 423 -21.35 -22.50 9.43
N ARG A 424 -20.39 -22.47 10.37
CA ARG A 424 -19.68 -23.67 10.84
C ARG A 424 -20.60 -24.69 11.50
N LYS A 425 -21.62 -24.28 12.26
CA LYS A 425 -22.58 -25.24 12.85
C LYS A 425 -23.45 -25.88 11.79
N LYS A 426 -23.93 -25.10 10.83
CA LYS A 426 -24.79 -25.58 9.75
C LYS A 426 -24.08 -26.70 8.96
N ILE A 427 -22.84 -26.47 8.56
CA ILE A 427 -22.00 -27.49 7.89
C ILE A 427 -21.84 -28.76 8.73
N LYS A 428 -21.68 -28.64 10.06
CA LYS A 428 -21.60 -29.81 10.95
C LYS A 428 -22.92 -30.57 11.09
N LYS A 429 -24.05 -29.87 10.95
CA LYS A 429 -25.39 -30.47 11.02
C LYS A 429 -25.74 -31.15 9.71
N ASP A 430 -25.35 -30.59 8.57
CA ASP A 430 -25.62 -31.14 7.25
C ASP A 430 -24.71 -32.34 6.89
N ARG A 431 -23.63 -32.57 7.65
CA ARG A 431 -22.73 -33.75 7.55
C ARG A 431 -23.09 -34.91 8.50
N ARG A 432 -24.08 -34.72 9.37
CA ARG A 432 -24.61 -35.74 10.28
C ARG A 432 -25.98 -36.15 9.79
#